data_AF-A0A0B1TP58-F1
#
_entry.id   AF-A0A0B1TP58-F1
#
_cell.length_a   1.000
_cell.length_b   1.000
_cell.length_c   1.000
_cell.angle_alpha   90.00
_cell.angle_beta   90.00
_cell.angle_gamma   90.00
#
_symmetry.space_group_name_H-M   'P 1'
#
loop_
_entity.id
_entity.type
_entity.pdbx_description
1 polymer ?
#
loop_
_entity_poly.entity_id
_entity_poly.type
_entity_poly.pdbx_seq_one_letter_code
_entity_poly.pdbx_strand_id
1 'polypeptide(L)'
;MVFHCLHPAEEGGDTVLVDGFQCALALKQRNPEAFQILSNQKIEHHYVEGGANGSALLSTSREKPVIELDSHGNIAQIRFNPYDRAPFRILREGANSAQYARNALAYYRAYTGFSSVCHAPENATRIALRPGTVIFLDNFRVLHSRTSFKQVDCETYRWDAKFL
;
A
#
# COMPACT_ATOMS: atom_id res chain seq x y z
N MET A 1 -12.51 -2.48 -7.13
CA MET A 1 -12.25 -1.04 -7.39
C MET A 1 -12.36 -0.79 -8.88
N VAL A 2 -12.81 0.40 -9.29
CA VAL A 2 -13.01 0.74 -10.71
C VAL A 2 -12.32 2.07 -11.01
N PHE A 3 -11.53 2.12 -12.07
CA PHE A 3 -10.96 3.34 -12.62
C PHE A 3 -11.51 3.59 -14.01
N HIS A 4 -11.99 4.82 -14.27
CA HIS A 4 -12.48 5.25 -15.57
C HIS A 4 -11.68 6.48 -16.01
N CYS A 5 -10.98 6.37 -17.14
CA CYS A 5 -10.20 7.46 -17.68
C CYS A 5 -11.11 8.41 -18.47
N LEU A 6 -11.30 9.63 -17.99
CA LEU A 6 -11.97 10.70 -18.73
C LEU A 6 -10.97 11.53 -19.52
N HIS A 7 -9.89 11.95 -18.85
CA HIS A 7 -8.81 12.75 -19.42
C HIS A 7 -7.47 12.18 -18.93
N PRO A 8 -6.62 11.63 -19.80
CA PRO A 8 -5.26 11.28 -19.43
C PRO A 8 -4.39 12.53 -19.30
N ALA A 9 -3.27 12.40 -18.58
CA ALA A 9 -2.22 13.41 -18.64
C ALA A 9 -1.55 13.40 -20.02
N GLU A 10 -1.03 14.56 -20.45
CA GLU A 10 -0.28 14.66 -21.72
C GLU A 10 1.09 13.95 -21.65
N GLU A 11 1.75 14.02 -20.48
CA GLU A 11 3.02 13.37 -20.22
C GLU A 11 2.98 12.63 -18.88
N GLY A 12 3.26 11.33 -18.92
CA GLY A 12 3.25 10.44 -17.75
C GLY A 12 1.85 10.04 -17.29
N GLY A 13 1.72 9.64 -16.02
CA GLY A 13 0.43 9.25 -15.44
C GLY A 13 -0.04 7.85 -15.81
N ASP A 14 0.85 7.03 -16.35
CA ASP A 14 0.57 5.63 -16.67
C ASP A 14 0.13 4.89 -15.43
N THR A 15 -0.94 4.11 -15.55
CA THR A 15 -1.38 3.21 -14.48
C THR A 15 -0.35 2.12 -14.29
N VAL A 16 0.04 1.86 -13.04
CA VAL A 16 0.93 0.77 -12.67
C VAL A 16 0.13 -0.23 -11.86
N LEU A 17 0.14 -1.49 -12.25
CA LEU A 17 -0.55 -2.60 -11.59
C LEU A 17 0.47 -3.66 -11.15
N VAL A 18 0.30 -4.19 -9.94
CA VAL A 18 1.17 -5.20 -9.35
C VAL A 18 0.32 -6.29 -8.71
N ASP A 19 0.60 -7.56 -9.03
CA ASP A 19 -0.02 -8.70 -8.35
C ASP A 19 0.57 -8.88 -6.95
N GLY A 20 -0.15 -8.39 -5.93
CA GLY A 20 0.29 -8.44 -4.55
C GLY A 20 0.40 -9.87 -4.01
N PHE A 21 -0.37 -10.82 -4.54
CA PHE A 21 -0.26 -12.23 -4.13
C PHE A 21 1.05 -12.83 -4.64
N GLN A 22 1.39 -12.57 -5.90
CA GLN A 22 2.65 -13.01 -6.47
C GLN A 22 3.83 -12.41 -5.70
N CYS A 23 3.80 -11.11 -5.42
CA CYS A 23 4.82 -10.42 -4.63
C CYS A 23 4.96 -11.02 -3.21
N ALA A 24 3.85 -11.36 -2.56
CA ALA A 24 3.87 -11.97 -1.24
C ALA A 24 4.46 -13.39 -1.26
N LEU A 25 4.18 -14.18 -2.30
CA LEU A 25 4.82 -15.48 -2.51
C LEU A 25 6.32 -15.35 -2.80
N ALA A 26 6.71 -14.36 -3.60
CA ALA A 26 8.13 -14.07 -3.87
C ALA A 26 8.86 -13.63 -2.59
N LEU A 27 8.22 -12.81 -1.74
CA LEU A 27 8.73 -12.49 -0.41
C LEU A 27 8.88 -13.75 0.45
N LYS A 28 7.86 -14.61 0.49
CA LYS A 28 7.90 -15.87 1.25
C LYS A 28 9.07 -16.76 0.86
N GLN A 29 9.42 -16.82 -0.43
CA GLN A 29 10.55 -17.59 -0.93
C GLN A 29 11.90 -16.96 -0.57
N ARG A 30 12.03 -15.63 -0.71
CA ARG A 30 13.28 -14.90 -0.49
C ARG A 30 13.59 -14.64 0.99
N ASN A 31 12.55 -14.37 1.77
CA ASN A 31 12.63 -14.04 3.19
C ASN A 31 11.37 -14.54 3.92
N PRO A 32 11.34 -15.83 4.32
CA PRO A 32 10.20 -16.42 5.03
C PRO A 32 9.86 -15.73 6.35
N GLU A 33 10.87 -15.21 7.06
CA GLU A 33 10.68 -14.47 8.32
C GLU A 33 9.93 -13.16 8.09
N ALA A 34 10.29 -12.39 7.05
CA ALA A 34 9.57 -11.18 6.68
C ALA A 34 8.10 -11.48 6.31
N PHE A 35 7.85 -12.56 5.56
CA PHE A 35 6.50 -12.99 5.25
C PHE A 35 5.71 -13.32 6.53
N GLN A 36 6.29 -14.08 7.46
CA GLN A 36 5.66 -14.40 8.74
C GLN A 36 5.36 -13.16 9.57
N ILE A 37 6.28 -12.20 9.64
CA ILE A 37 6.06 -10.93 10.34
C ILE A 37 4.88 -10.20 9.71
N LEU A 38 4.85 -10.06 8.38
CA LEU A 38 3.80 -9.33 7.68
C LEU A 38 2.45 -10.05 7.65
N SER A 39 2.43 -11.37 7.84
CA SER A 39 1.18 -12.14 7.96
C SER A 39 0.61 -12.20 9.37
N ASN A 40 1.46 -12.06 10.40
CA ASN A 40 1.06 -12.22 11.79
C ASN A 40 0.93 -10.88 12.53
N GLN A 41 1.78 -9.90 12.22
CA GLN A 41 1.76 -8.61 12.90
C GLN A 41 0.54 -7.82 12.45
N LYS A 42 -0.43 -7.75 13.35
CA LYS A 42 -1.61 -6.91 13.19
C LYS A 42 -1.24 -5.45 13.40
N ILE A 43 -1.71 -4.60 12.49
CA ILE A 43 -1.52 -3.15 12.54
C ILE A 43 -2.88 -2.44 12.42
N GLU A 44 -2.87 -1.14 12.69
CA GLU A 44 -4.02 -0.28 12.44
C GLU A 44 -3.79 0.54 11.17
N HIS A 45 -4.87 0.79 10.44
CA HIS A 45 -4.92 1.75 9.35
C HIS A 45 -6.00 2.79 9.63
N HIS A 46 -5.66 4.06 9.46
CA HIS A 46 -6.51 5.23 9.67
C HIS A 46 -6.56 6.03 8.36
N TYR A 47 -7.74 6.10 7.74
CA TYR A 47 -7.97 7.04 6.65
C TYR A 47 -8.38 8.38 7.26
N VAL A 48 -7.49 9.35 7.15
CA VAL A 48 -7.69 10.72 7.65
C VAL A 48 -7.80 11.64 6.46
N GLU A 49 -8.93 12.31 6.32
CA GLU A 49 -9.10 13.35 5.31
C GLU A 49 -8.77 14.71 5.92
N GLY A 50 -7.81 15.41 5.31
CA GLY A 50 -7.43 16.76 5.69
C GLY A 50 -8.13 17.79 4.81
N GLY A 51 -8.62 18.88 5.42
CA GLY A 51 -9.21 20.01 4.71
C GLY A 51 -9.00 21.33 5.45
N ALA A 52 -9.47 22.43 4.85
CA ALA A 52 -9.35 23.78 5.42
C ALA A 52 -9.96 23.92 6.83
N ASN A 53 -10.90 23.02 7.18
CA ASN A 53 -11.62 23.02 8.45
C ASN A 53 -11.09 21.97 9.46
N GLY A 54 -9.89 21.43 9.23
CA GLY A 54 -9.26 20.43 10.11
C GLY A 54 -9.16 19.05 9.48
N SER A 55 -8.71 18.08 10.27
CA SER A 55 -8.56 16.68 9.85
C SER A 55 -9.60 15.81 10.54
N ALA A 56 -10.30 14.99 9.76
CA ALA A 56 -11.29 14.05 10.28
C ALA A 56 -10.82 12.61 10.04
N LEU A 57 -10.88 11.78 11.08
CA LEU A 57 -10.69 10.34 10.96
C LEU A 57 -11.96 9.72 10.38
N LEU A 58 -11.92 9.33 9.11
CA LEU A 58 -13.10 8.87 8.37
C LEU A 58 -13.27 7.36 8.41
N SER A 59 -12.17 6.60 8.48
CA SER A 59 -12.24 5.15 8.55
C SER A 59 -11.07 4.57 9.36
N THR A 60 -11.34 3.46 10.05
CA THR A 60 -10.31 2.67 10.71
C THR A 60 -10.43 1.20 10.36
N SER A 61 -9.30 0.58 10.04
CA SER A 61 -9.16 -0.87 10.00
C SER A 61 -8.21 -1.27 11.12
N ARG A 62 -8.71 -1.96 12.13
CA ARG A 62 -7.91 -2.38 13.29
C ARG A 62 -7.56 -3.85 13.18
N GLU A 63 -6.44 -4.21 13.79
CA GLU A 63 -6.06 -5.61 14.00
C GLU A 63 -5.92 -6.43 12.70
N LYS A 64 -5.47 -5.78 11.61
CA LYS A 64 -5.28 -6.43 10.30
C LYS A 64 -3.79 -6.51 9.92
N PRO A 65 -3.29 -7.66 9.43
CA PRO A 65 -1.94 -7.76 8.91
C PRO A 65 -1.83 -7.18 7.49
N VAL A 66 -0.60 -6.99 7.01
CA VAL A 66 -0.34 -6.59 5.61
C VAL A 66 -0.70 -7.74 4.65
N ILE A 67 -0.42 -8.98 5.04
CA ILE A 67 -0.72 -10.20 4.28
C ILE A 67 -1.75 -11.01 5.09
N GLU A 68 -3.02 -10.90 4.73
CA GLU A 68 -4.09 -11.67 5.37
C GLU A 68 -4.13 -13.08 4.77
N LEU A 69 -4.18 -14.10 5.63
CA LEU A 69 -4.29 -15.50 5.24
C LEU A 69 -5.68 -16.04 5.58
N ASP A 70 -6.19 -16.96 4.76
CA ASP A 70 -7.40 -17.72 5.05
C ASP A 70 -7.13 -18.85 6.07
N SER A 71 -8.18 -19.61 6.42
CA SER A 71 -8.06 -20.74 7.36
C SER A 71 -7.19 -21.90 6.88
N HIS A 72 -6.83 -21.93 5.58
CA HIS A 72 -5.96 -22.94 4.98
C HIS A 72 -4.52 -22.42 4.78
N GLY A 73 -4.24 -21.17 5.16
CA GLY A 73 -2.94 -20.53 4.99
C GLY A 73 -2.69 -19.98 3.58
N ASN A 74 -3.72 -19.88 2.73
CA ASN A 74 -3.63 -19.20 1.44
C ASN A 74 -3.72 -17.68 1.64
N ILE A 75 -3.08 -16.92 0.76
CA ILE A 75 -3.20 -15.45 0.78
C ILE A 75 -4.62 -15.08 0.38
N ALA A 76 -5.31 -14.38 1.28
CA ALA A 76 -6.69 -13.94 1.11
C ALA A 76 -6.77 -12.45 0.72
N GLN A 77 -5.87 -11.62 1.26
CA GLN A 77 -5.87 -10.18 0.99
C GLN A 77 -4.51 -9.54 1.25
N ILE A 78 -4.16 -8.52 0.47
CA ILE A 78 -3.04 -7.62 0.71
C ILE A 78 -3.57 -6.24 1.15
N ARG A 79 -3.02 -5.71 2.24
CA ARG A 79 -3.31 -4.36 2.78
C ARG A 79 -2.01 -3.56 2.81
N PHE A 80 -1.67 -2.98 1.67
CA PHE A 80 -0.42 -2.25 1.50
C PHE A 80 -0.70 -0.84 1.00
N ASN A 81 -1.12 0.03 1.91
CA ASN A 81 -1.23 1.47 1.70
C ASN A 81 -0.44 2.20 2.80
N PRO A 82 0.75 2.75 2.52
CA PRO A 82 1.56 3.44 3.52
C PRO A 82 0.90 4.70 4.07
N TYR A 83 0.07 5.39 3.27
CA TYR A 83 -0.62 6.62 3.67
C TYR A 83 -1.64 6.42 4.78
N ASP A 84 -2.36 5.29 4.72
CA ASP A 84 -3.36 4.96 5.74
C ASP A 84 -2.74 4.23 6.93
N ARG A 85 -1.45 3.89 6.91
CA ARG A 85 -0.84 3.12 8.01
C ARG A 85 -0.78 3.98 9.27
N ALA A 86 -1.55 3.61 10.28
CA ALA A 86 -1.58 4.35 11.53
C ALA A 86 -0.22 4.24 12.26
N PRO A 87 0.11 5.19 13.14
CA PRO A 87 1.21 5.02 14.07
C PRO A 87 1.08 3.70 14.81
N PHE A 88 2.20 2.99 15.00
CA PHE A 88 2.19 1.81 15.87
C PHE A 88 1.71 2.25 17.25
N ARG A 89 0.57 1.70 17.70
CA ARG A 89 0.13 1.91 19.07
C ARG A 89 1.20 1.31 19.97
N ILE A 90 1.79 2.20 20.74
CA ILE A 90 2.91 1.98 21.64
C ILE A 90 2.54 0.83 22.59
N LEU A 91 3.40 -0.20 22.64
CA LEU A 91 3.59 -1.15 23.74
C LEU A 91 2.30 -1.73 24.36
N ARG A 92 2.02 -3.02 24.10
CA ARG A 92 1.21 -3.80 25.06
C ARG A 92 1.88 -3.69 26.43
N GLU A 93 1.09 -3.41 27.46
CA GLU A 93 1.55 -3.41 28.86
C GLU A 93 2.43 -4.64 29.12
N GLY A 94 3.65 -4.42 29.63
CA GLY A 94 4.60 -5.49 29.98
C GLY A 94 5.77 -5.74 29.01
N ALA A 95 5.81 -5.13 27.83
CA ALA A 95 6.99 -5.21 26.96
C ALA A 95 8.08 -4.22 27.40
N ASN A 96 9.31 -4.69 27.65
CA ASN A 96 10.44 -3.77 27.84
C ASN A 96 10.70 -2.97 26.55
N SER A 97 11.10 -1.70 26.70
CA SER A 97 11.26 -0.76 25.59
C SER A 97 12.23 -1.26 24.51
N ALA A 98 13.25 -2.03 24.90
CA ALA A 98 14.25 -2.60 24.00
C ALA A 98 13.68 -3.69 23.09
N GLN A 99 12.86 -4.61 23.61
CA GLN A 99 12.23 -5.65 22.80
C GLN A 99 11.24 -5.05 21.80
N TYR A 100 10.49 -4.04 22.21
CA TYR A 100 9.60 -3.32 21.31
C TYR A 100 10.35 -2.65 20.16
N ALA A 101 11.44 -1.93 20.45
CA ALA A 101 12.27 -1.31 19.42
C ALA A 101 12.78 -2.35 18.41
N ARG A 102 13.20 -3.53 18.89
CA ARG A 102 13.60 -4.65 18.01
C ARG A 102 12.45 -5.15 17.14
N ASN A 103 11.27 -5.37 17.71
CA ASN A 103 10.10 -5.86 16.96
C ASN A 103 9.63 -4.85 15.92
N ALA A 104 9.59 -3.56 16.27
CA ALA A 104 9.24 -2.49 15.35
C ALA A 104 10.25 -2.41 14.20
N LEU A 105 11.55 -2.51 14.50
CA LEU A 105 12.60 -2.52 13.47
C LEU A 105 12.47 -3.75 12.55
N ALA A 106 12.21 -4.93 13.11
CA ALA A 106 11.99 -6.16 12.33
C ALA A 106 10.77 -6.03 11.41
N TYR A 107 9.66 -5.46 11.92
CA TYR A 107 8.50 -5.15 11.11
C TYR A 107 8.82 -4.20 9.96
N TYR A 108 9.49 -3.07 10.23
CA TYR A 108 9.81 -2.12 9.18
C TYR A 108 10.76 -2.70 8.14
N ARG A 109 11.73 -3.54 8.54
CA ARG A 109 12.58 -4.28 7.61
C ARG A 109 11.78 -5.26 6.73
N ALA A 110 10.81 -5.96 7.31
CA ALA A 110 9.91 -6.83 6.55
C ALA A 110 9.04 -6.03 5.57
N TYR A 111 8.47 -4.91 6.05
CA TYR A 111 7.62 -4.01 5.27
C TYR A 111 8.37 -3.38 4.09
N THR A 112 9.60 -2.89 4.32
CA THR A 112 10.45 -2.37 3.24
C THR A 112 10.87 -3.48 2.28
N GLY A 113 11.16 -4.68 2.78
CA GLY A 113 11.43 -5.86 1.94
C GLY A 113 10.27 -6.17 0.98
N PHE A 114 9.03 -6.17 1.48
CA PHE A 114 7.84 -6.35 0.65
C PHE A 114 7.65 -5.19 -0.35
N SER A 115 7.87 -3.95 0.10
CA SER A 115 7.86 -2.78 -0.76
C SER A 115 8.84 -2.93 -1.93
N SER A 116 10.07 -3.36 -1.66
CA SER A 116 11.08 -3.57 -2.69
C SER A 116 10.67 -4.64 -3.69
N VAL A 117 10.02 -5.72 -3.26
CA VAL A 117 9.47 -6.73 -4.19
C VAL A 117 8.37 -6.13 -5.06
N CYS A 118 7.43 -5.38 -4.48
CA CYS A 118 6.32 -4.78 -5.24
C CYS A 118 6.80 -3.71 -6.26
N HIS A 119 7.90 -3.01 -5.96
CA HIS A 119 8.47 -2.00 -6.84
C HIS A 119 9.47 -2.57 -7.87
N ALA A 120 9.77 -3.87 -7.81
CA ALA A 120 10.66 -4.49 -8.78
C ALA A 120 10.05 -4.38 -10.20
N PRO A 121 10.78 -3.88 -11.20
CA PRO A 121 10.24 -3.63 -12.53
C PRO A 121 9.56 -4.85 -13.18
N GLU A 122 10.05 -6.04 -12.91
CA GLU A 122 9.51 -7.31 -13.39
C GLU A 122 8.10 -7.64 -12.84
N ASN A 123 7.70 -7.04 -11.72
CA ASN A 123 6.40 -7.24 -11.09
C ASN A 123 5.37 -6.17 -11.49
N ALA A 124 5.80 -5.12 -12.21
CA ALA A 124 4.98 -3.97 -12.54
C ALA A 124 4.47 -4.03 -13.99
N THR A 125 3.15 -4.06 -14.16
CA THR A 125 2.50 -3.86 -15.46
C THR A 125 2.13 -2.40 -15.61
N ARG A 126 2.61 -1.73 -16.67
CA ARG A 126 2.31 -0.33 -16.96
C ARG A 126 1.32 -0.22 -18.11
N ILE A 127 0.29 0.60 -17.94
CA ILE A 127 -0.79 0.80 -18.91
C ILE A 127 -1.08 2.29 -19.04
N ALA A 128 -0.89 2.82 -20.25
CA ALA A 128 -1.38 4.14 -20.62
C ALA A 128 -2.87 4.05 -20.95
N LEU A 129 -3.72 4.72 -20.17
CA LEU A 129 -5.16 4.71 -20.39
C LEU A 129 -5.58 5.76 -21.41
N ARG A 130 -6.61 5.45 -22.19
CA ARG A 130 -7.24 6.38 -23.13
C ARG A 130 -8.60 6.83 -22.58
N PRO A 131 -9.12 7.99 -22.99
CA PRO A 131 -10.48 8.40 -22.66
C PRO A 131 -11.50 7.29 -22.98
N GLY A 132 -12.40 7.02 -22.04
CA GLY A 132 -13.41 5.96 -22.13
C GLY A 132 -12.92 4.57 -21.70
N THR A 133 -11.63 4.38 -21.40
CA THR A 133 -11.13 3.11 -20.84
C THR A 133 -11.57 2.95 -19.39
N VAL A 134 -12.13 1.78 -19.07
CA VAL A 134 -12.47 1.38 -17.69
C VAL A 134 -11.66 0.15 -17.29
N ILE A 135 -11.06 0.18 -16.10
CA ILE A 135 -10.36 -0.97 -15.50
C ILE A 135 -11.08 -1.38 -14.22
N PHE A 136 -11.33 -2.68 -14.11
CA PHE A 136 -11.82 -3.33 -12.90
C PHE A 136 -10.66 -4.04 -12.21
N LEU A 137 -10.48 -3.76 -10.93
CA LEU A 137 -9.42 -4.34 -10.11
C LEU A 137 -10.00 -5.05 -8.90
N ASP A 138 -9.52 -6.27 -8.67
CA ASP A 138 -9.62 -6.92 -7.36
C ASP A 138 -8.71 -6.17 -6.38
N ASN A 139 -9.31 -5.32 -5.55
CA ASN A 139 -8.59 -4.46 -4.62
C ASN A 139 -8.02 -5.23 -3.41
N PHE A 140 -8.33 -6.51 -3.26
CA PHE A 140 -7.71 -7.36 -2.24
C PHE A 140 -6.41 -8.00 -2.73
N ARG A 141 -6.17 -8.01 -4.05
CA ARG A 141 -5.00 -8.65 -4.65
C ARG A 141 -4.09 -7.67 -5.38
N VAL A 142 -4.68 -6.81 -6.22
CA VAL A 142 -3.92 -5.96 -7.13
C VAL A 142 -3.59 -4.63 -6.46
N LEU A 143 -2.30 -4.40 -6.23
CA LEU A 143 -1.79 -3.09 -5.86
C LEU A 143 -1.74 -2.22 -7.12
N HIS A 144 -1.96 -0.92 -6.93
CA HIS A 144 -2.04 0.02 -8.04
C HIS A 144 -1.40 1.33 -7.64
N SER A 145 -0.78 1.98 -8.62
CA SER A 145 -0.27 3.33 -8.52
C SER A 145 -0.28 3.95 -9.92
N ARG A 146 0.38 5.10 -10.08
CA ARG A 146 0.58 5.73 -11.38
C ARG A 146 1.96 6.33 -11.46
N THR A 147 2.52 6.49 -12.65
CA THR A 147 3.77 7.24 -12.82
C THR A 147 3.56 8.72 -12.57
N SER A 148 4.64 9.45 -12.32
CA SER A 148 4.60 10.92 -12.24
C SER A 148 4.12 11.48 -13.57
N PHE A 149 3.49 12.65 -13.53
CA PHE A 149 2.90 13.29 -14.68
C PHE A 149 3.10 14.80 -14.57
N LYS A 150 3.11 15.50 -15.71
CA LYS A 150 3.11 16.96 -15.72
C LYS A 150 1.67 17.45 -15.70
N GLN A 151 1.38 18.35 -14.78
CA GLN A 151 0.13 19.11 -14.78
C GLN A 151 0.34 20.32 -15.69
N VAL A 152 -0.44 20.43 -16.76
CA VAL A 152 -0.49 21.67 -17.55
C VAL A 152 -1.34 22.66 -16.75
N ASP A 153 -0.86 23.88 -16.59
CA ASP A 153 -1.48 24.95 -15.77
C ASP A 153 -2.96 25.15 -16.10
N CYS A 154 -3.84 24.50 -15.34
CA CYS A 154 -5.13 25.05 -14.99
C CYS A 154 -4.92 25.79 -13.67
N GLU A 155 -5.24 27.08 -13.67
CA GLU A 155 -5.13 27.99 -12.53
C GLU A 155 -5.34 27.29 -11.17
N THR A 156 -4.23 27.20 -10.42
CA THR A 156 -4.16 27.16 -8.96
C THR A 156 -4.91 26.04 -8.23
N TYR A 157 -4.50 24.79 -8.42
CA TYR A 157 -4.47 23.83 -7.29
C TYR A 157 -3.17 23.03 -7.32
N ARG A 158 -2.18 23.51 -6.55
CA ARG A 158 -0.94 22.76 -6.25
C ARG A 158 -1.27 21.60 -5.32
N TRP A 159 -1.47 20.42 -5.89
CA TRP A 159 -1.35 19.17 -5.15
C TRP A 159 0.05 18.60 -5.42
N ASP A 160 0.96 18.80 -4.47
CA ASP A 160 2.25 18.12 -4.46
C ASP A 160 1.99 16.62 -4.27
N ALA A 161 1.80 15.88 -5.36
CA ALA A 161 1.86 14.42 -5.35
C ALA A 161 3.33 14.00 -5.18
N LYS A 162 3.85 14.16 -3.96
CA LYS A 162 5.06 13.45 -3.55
C LYS A 162 4.68 11.99 -3.36
N PHE A 163 5.32 11.14 -4.14
CA PHE A 163 5.29 9.68 -4.01
C PHE A 163 5.73 9.25 -2.60
N LEU A 164 5.09 8.16 -2.14
CA LEU A 164 5.21 7.41 -0.87
C LEU A 164 4.31 7.84 0.29
#